data_AF-X1FEX8-F1
#
_entry.id   AF-X1FEX8-F1
#
_cell.length_a   1.000
_cell.length_b   1.000
_cell.length_c   1.000
_cell.angle_alpha   90.00
_cell.angle_beta   90.00
_cell.angle_gamma   90.00
#
_symmetry.space_group_name_H-M   'P 1'
#
loop_
_entity.id
_entity.type
_entity.pdbx_description
1 polymer ?
#
loop_
_entity_poly.entity_id
_entity_poly.type
_entity_poly.pdbx_seq_one_letter_code
_entity_poly.pdbx_strand_id
1 'polypeptide(L)'
;IFKPDLMKSKERKVDLEYLLQFKNIEDLHKSLSQNLIERFGYLDIDKLAGLILKKFKIDLENNLECWSSLRESYFRRNCIVNNDGKMSEIYLKKFSLGNDQLNEELNCDIEYIWKCHNDIQSYMDFIDDSIRKKFNLKSYIDSL
;
A
#
# COMPACT_ATOMS: atom_id res chain seq x y z
N ILE A 1 2.02 18.06 -38.85
CA ILE A 1 3.39 17.57 -38.61
C ILE A 1 3.32 16.64 -37.40
N PHE A 2 3.04 15.35 -37.66
CA PHE A 2 3.03 14.29 -36.64
C PHE A 2 4.50 13.91 -36.37
N LYS A 3 4.98 14.05 -35.13
CA LYS A 3 6.31 13.54 -34.71
C LYS A 3 6.13 12.10 -34.21
N PRO A 4 6.55 11.07 -34.97
CA PRO A 4 6.37 9.66 -34.62
C PRO A 4 7.22 9.21 -33.42
N ASP A 5 8.17 10.04 -32.97
CA ASP A 5 9.12 9.67 -31.92
C ASP A 5 8.52 9.61 -30.52
N LEU A 6 7.33 10.19 -30.28
CA LEU A 6 6.60 10.05 -29.01
C LEU A 6 6.04 8.63 -28.79
N MET A 7 5.92 7.80 -29.83
CA MET A 7 5.47 6.40 -29.70
C MET A 7 6.59 5.43 -29.26
N LYS A 8 7.85 5.90 -29.17
CA LYS A 8 9.00 5.07 -28.80
C LYS A 8 9.28 5.02 -27.30
N SER A 9 8.57 5.79 -26.47
CA SER A 9 8.68 5.67 -25.01
C SER A 9 8.04 4.36 -24.56
N LYS A 10 8.81 3.46 -23.95
CA LYS A 10 8.35 2.23 -23.27
C LYS A 10 7.47 2.52 -22.03
N GLU A 11 7.08 3.77 -21.82
CA GLU A 11 6.28 4.22 -20.69
C GLU A 11 4.80 4.24 -21.08
N ARG A 12 4.04 3.32 -20.48
CA ARG A 12 2.55 3.24 -20.48
C ARG A 12 1.88 3.74 -21.76
N LYS A 13 1.74 2.85 -22.75
CA LYS A 13 0.80 3.05 -23.85
C LYS A 13 -0.62 2.98 -23.29
N VAL A 14 -1.26 4.13 -23.11
CA VAL A 14 -2.71 4.20 -22.94
C VAL A 14 -3.30 4.12 -24.34
N ASP A 15 -4.24 3.21 -24.54
CA ASP A 15 -4.87 3.03 -25.84
C ASP A 15 -5.66 4.28 -26.26
N LEU A 16 -5.57 4.67 -27.54
CA LEU A 16 -6.35 5.78 -28.09
C LEU A 16 -7.85 5.49 -27.99
N GLU A 17 -8.26 4.23 -28.15
CA GLU A 17 -9.65 3.81 -27.97
C GLU A 17 -10.12 4.03 -26.53
N TYR A 18 -9.24 3.81 -25.55
CA TYR A 18 -9.53 4.08 -24.14
C TYR A 18 -9.67 5.59 -23.87
N LEU A 19 -8.80 6.42 -24.45
CA LEU A 19 -8.87 7.88 -24.26
C LEU A 19 -10.18 8.48 -24.82
N LEU A 20 -10.68 7.96 -25.94
CA LEU A 20 -11.89 8.43 -26.60
C LEU A 20 -13.18 8.10 -25.82
N GLN A 21 -13.13 7.23 -24.80
CA GLN A 21 -14.28 6.88 -23.96
C GLN A 21 -14.66 7.98 -22.96
N PHE A 22 -13.78 8.95 -22.72
CA PHE A 22 -13.96 9.97 -21.69
C PHE A 22 -14.41 11.31 -22.29
N LYS A 23 -15.39 11.96 -21.66
CA LYS A 23 -15.95 13.24 -22.12
C LYS A 23 -15.08 14.44 -21.74
N ASN A 24 -14.33 14.33 -20.66
CA ASN A 24 -13.45 15.37 -20.15
C ASN A 24 -12.20 14.74 -19.49
N ILE A 25 -11.22 15.60 -19.20
CA ILE A 25 -9.95 15.17 -18.63
C ILE A 25 -10.09 14.75 -17.16
N GLU A 26 -11.03 15.32 -16.41
CA GLU A 26 -11.28 14.94 -15.03
C GLU A 26 -11.74 13.48 -14.91
N ASP A 27 -12.65 13.05 -15.78
CA ASP A 27 -13.17 11.67 -15.83
C ASP A 27 -12.05 10.68 -16.18
N LEU A 28 -11.19 11.06 -17.12
CA LEU A 28 -10.00 10.28 -17.45
C LEU A 28 -9.04 10.19 -16.25
N HIS A 29 -8.75 11.30 -15.57
CA HIS A 29 -7.90 11.31 -14.38
C HIS A 29 -8.46 10.42 -13.27
N LYS A 30 -9.77 10.50 -13.01
CA LYS A 30 -10.45 9.67 -12.01
C LYS A 30 -10.33 8.19 -12.36
N SER A 31 -10.59 7.83 -13.61
CA SER A 31 -10.48 6.45 -14.08
C SER A 31 -9.05 5.90 -14.00
N LEU A 32 -8.05 6.68 -14.42
CA LEU A 32 -6.64 6.30 -14.31
C LEU A 32 -6.22 6.12 -12.84
N SER A 33 -6.70 6.98 -11.95
CA SER A 33 -6.43 6.91 -10.51
C SER A 33 -7.08 5.67 -9.90
N GLN A 34 -8.33 5.38 -10.24
CA GLN A 34 -9.05 4.19 -9.78
C GLN A 34 -8.34 2.90 -10.21
N ASN A 35 -7.95 2.81 -11.48
CA ASN A 35 -7.19 1.67 -12.00
C ASN A 35 -5.84 1.49 -11.28
N LEU A 36 -5.21 2.58 -10.83
CA LEU A 36 -3.99 2.50 -10.03
C LEU A 36 -4.26 2.03 -8.61
N ILE A 37 -5.31 2.54 -7.97
CA ILE A 37 -5.73 2.12 -6.63
C ILE A 37 -6.05 0.63 -6.61
N GLU A 38 -6.83 0.14 -7.57
CA GLU A 38 -7.17 -1.28 -7.69
C GLU A 38 -5.92 -2.14 -7.86
N ARG A 39 -5.00 -1.73 -8.75
CA ARG A 39 -3.73 -2.44 -8.91
C ARG A 39 -2.87 -2.45 -7.66
N PHE A 40 -2.93 -1.39 -6.84
CA PHE A 40 -2.21 -1.35 -5.57
C PHE A 40 -2.90 -2.20 -4.50
N GLY A 41 -4.24 -2.29 -4.52
CA GLY A 41 -5.02 -3.10 -3.58
C GLY A 41 -4.73 -4.60 -3.65
N TYR A 42 -4.23 -5.11 -4.78
CA TYR A 42 -3.80 -6.51 -4.92
C TYR A 42 -2.38 -6.79 -4.42
N LEU A 43 -1.61 -5.77 -4.04
CA LEU A 43 -0.24 -5.96 -3.58
C LEU A 43 -0.19 -6.29 -2.11
N ASP A 44 0.76 -7.15 -1.74
CA ASP A 44 1.14 -7.29 -0.33
C ASP A 44 1.86 -6.04 0.17
N ILE A 45 1.88 -5.88 1.50
CA ILE A 45 2.42 -4.70 2.17
C ILE A 45 3.89 -4.43 1.83
N ASP A 46 4.69 -5.49 1.62
CA ASP A 46 6.11 -5.38 1.26
C ASP A 46 6.26 -4.82 -0.15
N LYS A 47 5.50 -5.34 -1.12
CA LYS A 47 5.48 -4.83 -2.50
C LYS A 47 4.97 -3.41 -2.56
N LEU A 48 3.94 -3.09 -1.77
CA LEU A 48 3.41 -1.73 -1.68
C LEU A 48 4.48 -0.76 -1.17
N ALA A 49 5.19 -1.11 -0.09
CA ALA A 49 6.29 -0.29 0.42
C ALA A 49 7.41 -0.11 -0.60
N GLY A 50 7.82 -1.17 -1.30
CA GLY A 50 8.81 -1.08 -2.38
C GLY A 50 8.37 -0.14 -3.52
N LEU A 51 7.08 -0.13 -3.88
CA LEU A 51 6.55 0.81 -4.86
C LEU A 51 6.53 2.25 -4.35
N ILE A 52 6.13 2.46 -3.09
CA ILE A 52 6.10 3.77 -2.44
C ILE A 52 7.52 4.34 -2.40
N LEU A 53 8.50 3.55 -2.00
CA LEU A 53 9.92 3.92 -2.02
C LEU A 53 10.39 4.25 -3.45
N LYS A 54 10.09 3.39 -4.43
CA LYS A 54 10.53 3.60 -5.81
C LYS A 54 9.96 4.88 -6.43
N LYS A 55 8.66 5.12 -6.25
CA LYS A 55 7.94 6.24 -6.88
C LYS A 55 8.08 7.54 -6.12
N PHE A 56 7.94 7.49 -4.79
CA PHE A 56 7.86 8.67 -3.95
C PHE A 56 9.10 8.86 -3.08
N LYS A 57 10.06 7.94 -3.09
CA LYS A 57 11.27 8.03 -2.23
C LYS A 57 10.91 8.13 -0.74
N ILE A 58 9.79 7.50 -0.37
CA ILE A 58 9.33 7.38 1.02
C ILE A 58 9.70 5.97 1.48
N ASP A 59 10.65 5.89 2.42
CA ASP A 59 11.12 4.63 2.97
C ASP A 59 10.31 4.29 4.23
N LEU A 60 9.35 3.38 4.10
CA LEU A 60 8.53 2.94 5.23
C LEU A 60 9.32 2.06 6.18
N GLU A 61 10.24 1.24 5.67
CA GLU A 61 10.94 0.25 6.48
C GLU A 61 11.87 0.91 7.50
N ASN A 62 12.54 1.99 7.09
CA ASN A 62 13.50 2.68 7.94
C ASN A 62 12.94 3.92 8.65
N ASN A 63 11.87 4.53 8.16
CA ASN A 63 11.37 5.81 8.70
C ASN A 63 10.02 5.73 9.41
N LEU A 64 9.27 4.64 9.26
CA LEU A 64 8.03 4.43 10.01
C LEU A 64 8.30 3.52 11.21
N GLU A 65 8.21 4.08 12.43
CA GLU A 65 8.52 3.36 13.67
C GLU A 65 7.68 2.08 13.84
N CYS A 66 6.38 2.15 13.55
CA CYS A 66 5.47 1.00 13.65
C CYS A 66 5.53 0.05 12.45
N TRP A 67 6.49 0.19 11.53
CA TRP A 67 6.53 -0.61 10.30
C TRP A 67 6.53 -2.12 10.57
N SER A 68 7.37 -2.57 11.51
CA SER A 68 7.49 -3.99 11.84
C SER A 68 6.18 -4.59 12.36
N SER A 69 5.46 -3.87 13.23
CA SER A 69 4.20 -4.32 13.80
C SER A 69 3.03 -4.20 12.82
N LEU A 70 3.02 -3.16 11.98
CA LEU A 70 2.06 -3.01 10.89
C LEU A 70 2.21 -4.15 9.87
N ARG A 71 3.45 -4.46 9.50
CA ARG A 71 3.79 -5.56 8.60
C ARG A 71 3.35 -6.90 9.17
N GLU A 72 3.61 -7.16 10.45
CA GLU A 72 3.13 -8.35 11.14
C GLU A 72 1.60 -8.44 11.11
N SER A 73 0.91 -7.36 11.44
CA SER A 73 -0.55 -7.31 11.47
C SER A 73 -1.18 -7.64 10.12
N TYR A 74 -0.56 -7.14 9.04
CA TYR A 74 -0.97 -7.46 7.67
C TYR A 74 -0.91 -8.97 7.38
N PHE A 75 0.19 -9.63 7.72
CA PHE A 75 0.35 -11.07 7.47
C PHE A 75 -0.45 -11.92 8.46
N ARG A 76 -0.60 -11.48 9.72
CA ARG A 76 -1.42 -12.15 10.72
C ARG A 76 -2.88 -12.22 10.28
N ARG A 77 -3.43 -11.16 9.67
CA ARG A 77 -4.76 -11.17 9.06
C ARG A 77 -4.98 -12.36 8.13
N ASN A 78 -3.97 -12.75 7.36
CA ASN A 78 -4.11 -13.88 6.43
C ASN A 78 -4.29 -15.21 7.16
N CYS A 79 -3.63 -15.40 8.31
CA CYS A 79 -3.86 -16.55 9.18
C CYS A 79 -5.26 -16.51 9.81
N ILE A 80 -5.72 -15.33 10.26
CA ILE A 80 -7.07 -15.15 10.81
C ILE A 80 -8.15 -15.50 9.78
N VAL A 81 -8.02 -14.99 8.56
CA VAL A 81 -9.05 -15.12 7.52
C VAL A 81 -9.02 -16.48 6.83
N ASN A 82 -7.84 -17.05 6.58
CA ASN A 82 -7.70 -18.22 5.72
C ASN A 82 -7.21 -19.49 6.44
N ASN A 83 -6.83 -19.40 7.72
CA ASN A 83 -6.27 -20.51 8.47
C ASN A 83 -6.89 -20.64 9.87
N ASP A 84 -8.16 -20.23 10.03
CA ASP A 84 -8.92 -20.28 11.29
C ASP A 84 -8.18 -19.68 12.50
N GLY A 85 -7.42 -18.61 12.28
CA GLY A 85 -6.64 -17.97 13.35
C GLY A 85 -5.37 -18.72 13.74
N LYS A 86 -4.97 -19.76 13.02
CA LYS A 86 -3.78 -20.54 13.33
C LYS A 86 -2.56 -20.09 12.54
N MET A 87 -1.38 -20.18 13.15
CA MET A 87 -0.12 -19.86 12.48
C MET A 87 0.16 -20.84 11.32
N SER A 88 0.47 -20.29 10.15
CA SER A 88 0.80 -21.06 8.95
C SER A 88 2.31 -21.11 8.73
N GLU A 89 2.82 -22.09 7.98
CA GLU A 89 4.24 -22.13 7.60
C GLU A 89 4.71 -20.85 6.89
N ILE A 90 3.85 -20.26 6.05
CA ILE A 90 4.16 -19.04 5.32
C ILE A 90 4.40 -17.90 6.31
N TYR A 91 3.54 -17.78 7.31
CA TYR A 91 3.66 -16.78 8.37
C TYR A 91 4.94 -17.01 9.18
N LEU A 92 5.22 -18.23 9.63
CA LEU A 92 6.43 -18.54 10.41
C LEU A 92 7.71 -18.22 9.63
N LYS A 93 7.78 -18.65 8.36
CA LYS A 93 8.91 -18.33 7.46
C LYS A 93 9.09 -16.82 7.26
N LYS A 94 7.99 -16.06 7.21
CA LYS A 94 8.01 -14.61 6.98
C LYS A 94 8.60 -13.82 8.14
N PHE A 95 8.49 -14.34 9.36
CA PHE A 95 8.96 -13.72 10.60
C PHE A 95 10.08 -14.51 11.27
N SER A 96 10.68 -15.49 10.58
CA SER A 96 11.77 -16.32 11.08
C SER A 96 11.44 -16.99 12.43
N LEU A 97 10.19 -17.40 12.60
CA LEU A 97 9.70 -18.12 13.78
C LEU A 97 9.94 -19.62 13.62
N GLY A 98 10.03 -20.34 14.74
CA GLY A 98 10.24 -21.78 14.76
C GLY A 98 9.01 -22.57 14.32
N ASN A 99 9.22 -23.77 13.78
CA ASN A 99 8.14 -24.67 13.36
C ASN A 99 7.38 -25.30 14.54
N ASP A 100 7.89 -25.16 15.75
CA ASP A 100 7.22 -25.54 17.00
C ASP A 100 5.88 -24.80 17.17
N GLN A 101 5.76 -23.60 16.60
CA GLN A 101 4.55 -22.77 16.68
C GLN A 101 3.54 -23.05 15.56
N LEU A 102 3.78 -24.06 14.71
CA LEU A 102 2.90 -24.38 13.60
C LEU A 102 1.52 -24.83 14.10
N ASN A 103 0.46 -24.25 13.51
CA ASN A 103 -0.94 -24.46 13.89
C ASN A 103 -1.33 -23.95 15.29
N GLU A 104 -0.44 -23.25 16.01
CA GLU A 104 -0.81 -22.57 17.24
C GLU A 104 -1.81 -21.44 16.93
N GLU A 105 -2.76 -21.23 17.83
CA GLU A 105 -3.75 -20.15 17.71
C GLU A 105 -3.10 -18.80 17.98
N LEU A 106 -3.42 -17.84 17.12
CA LEU A 106 -3.02 -16.45 17.28
C LEU A 106 -3.86 -15.81 18.37
N ASN A 107 -3.21 -15.34 19.44
CA ASN A 107 -3.88 -14.48 20.40
C ASN A 107 -4.17 -13.11 19.76
N CYS A 108 -5.45 -12.77 19.62
CA CYS A 108 -5.95 -11.52 19.06
C CYS A 108 -6.87 -10.84 20.08
N ASP A 109 -6.32 -10.49 21.24
CA ASP A 109 -7.04 -9.77 22.28
C ASP A 109 -7.33 -8.31 21.89
N ILE A 110 -8.08 -7.62 22.76
CA ILE A 110 -8.46 -6.23 22.56
C ILE A 110 -7.24 -5.30 22.48
N GLU A 111 -6.15 -5.62 23.19
CA GLU A 111 -4.91 -4.83 23.19
C GLU A 111 -4.21 -4.93 21.84
N TYR A 112 -4.17 -6.14 21.26
CA TYR A 112 -3.68 -6.37 19.91
C TYR A 112 -4.48 -5.55 18.88
N ILE A 113 -5.81 -5.60 18.95
CA ILE A 113 -6.67 -4.84 18.01
C ILE A 113 -6.44 -3.33 18.14
N TRP A 114 -6.33 -2.81 19.36
CA TRP A 114 -6.01 -1.40 19.61
C TRP A 114 -4.64 -1.02 19.06
N LYS A 115 -3.64 -1.88 19.21
CA LYS A 115 -2.32 -1.66 18.63
C LYS A 115 -2.40 -1.61 17.10
N CYS A 116 -3.09 -2.55 16.45
CA CYS A 116 -3.28 -2.52 15.00
C CYS A 116 -3.94 -1.22 14.54
N HIS A 117 -4.94 -0.73 15.27
CA HIS A 117 -5.59 0.55 14.97
C HIS A 117 -4.59 1.72 15.02
N ASN A 118 -3.81 1.81 16.09
CA ASN A 118 -2.81 2.87 16.26
C ASN A 118 -1.70 2.80 15.20
N ASP A 119 -1.26 1.59 14.84
CA ASP A 119 -0.26 1.36 13.81
C ASP A 119 -0.78 1.81 12.43
N ILE A 120 -2.04 1.50 12.10
CA ILE A 120 -2.70 1.96 10.87
C ILE A 120 -2.82 3.48 10.86
N GLN A 121 -3.25 4.10 11.95
CA GLN A 121 -3.35 5.55 12.05
C GLN A 121 -1.98 6.21 11.84
N SER A 122 -0.95 5.72 12.54
CA SER A 122 0.42 6.23 12.43
C SER A 122 0.97 6.09 11.00
N TYR A 123 0.65 4.98 10.32
CA TYR A 123 0.99 4.78 8.91
C TYR A 123 0.30 5.82 7.99
N MET A 124 -1.01 6.04 8.18
CA MET A 124 -1.77 6.99 7.37
C MET A 124 -1.25 8.42 7.56
N ASP A 125 -1.00 8.82 8.81
CA ASP A 125 -0.45 10.12 9.15
C ASP A 125 0.94 10.30 8.54
N PHE A 126 1.82 9.30 8.67
CA PHE A 126 3.16 9.33 8.08
C PHE A 126 3.15 9.46 6.55
N ILE A 127 2.26 8.73 5.88
CA ILE A 127 2.12 8.81 4.42
C ILE A 127 1.62 10.20 4.00
N ASP A 128 0.56 10.70 4.65
CA ASP A 128 0.01 12.03 4.34
C ASP A 128 1.08 13.12 4.52
N ASP A 129 1.76 13.12 5.66
CA ASP A 129 2.85 14.05 5.96
C ASP A 129 3.97 13.98 4.92
N SER A 130 4.40 12.76 4.59
CA SER A 130 5.49 12.54 3.64
C SER A 130 5.14 13.02 2.23
N ILE A 131 3.90 12.78 1.79
CA ILE A 131 3.40 13.24 0.50
C ILE A 131 3.25 14.77 0.50
N ARG A 132 2.64 15.36 1.54
CA ARG A 132 2.51 16.82 1.65
C ARG A 132 3.85 17.52 1.61
N LYS A 133 4.83 17.05 2.42
CA LYS A 133 6.19 17.58 2.45
C LYS A 133 6.87 17.46 1.08
N LYS A 134 6.73 16.31 0.42
CA LYS A 134 7.35 16.07 -0.90
C LYS A 134 6.81 16.98 -1.99
N PHE A 135 5.50 17.23 -2.00
CA PHE A 135 4.82 18.00 -3.05
C PHE A 135 4.49 19.44 -2.63
N ASN A 136 4.96 19.88 -1.46
CA ASN A 136 4.69 21.20 -0.88
C ASN A 136 3.18 21.52 -0.85
N LEU A 137 2.36 20.55 -0.45
CA LEU A 137 0.91 20.70 -0.36
C LEU A 137 0.54 21.32 0.97
N LYS A 138 -0.38 22.29 0.97
CA LYS A 138 -0.93 22.86 2.20
C LYS A 138 -1.75 21.81 2.95
N SER A 139 -1.72 21.88 4.28
CA SER A 139 -2.65 21.16 5.13
C SER A 139 -4.09 21.56 4.75
N TYR A 140 -4.99 20.58 4.63
CA TYR A 140 -6.41 20.87 4.39
C TYR A 140 -7.03 21.63 5.58
N ILE A 141 -6.43 21.50 6.77
CA ILE A 141 -6.86 22.18 8.01
C ILE A 141 -6.48 23.67 7.99
N ASP A 142 -5.40 24.06 7.31
CA ASP A 142 -4.99 25.48 7.18
C ASP A 142 -5.75 26.24 6.09
N SER A 143 -6.72 25.57 5.43
CA SER A 143 -7.47 26.10 4.28
C SER A 143 -8.92 26.45 4.63
N LEU A 144 -9.33 26.27 5.89
CA LEU A 144 -10.62 26.62 6.48
C LEU A 144 -10.41 27.73 7.53
#